data_AF-A0A926XEF9-F1
#
_entry.id   AF-A0A926XEF9-F1
#
_cell.length_a   1.000
_cell.length_b   1.000
_cell.length_c   1.000
_cell.angle_alpha   90.00
_cell.angle_beta   90.00
_cell.angle_gamma   90.00
#
_symmetry.space_group_name_H-M   'P 1'
#
loop_
_entity.id
_entity.type
_entity.pdbx_description
1 polymer ?
#
loop_
_entity_poly.entity_id
_entity_poly.type
_entity_poly.pdbx_seq_one_letter_code
_entity_poly.pdbx_strand_id
1 'polypeptide(L)'
;MGWLKRLFGMEKPQNAQTNAVPAPTAQAPASTGTASSSETIPPERVGLTGEYDQSGLAKRVALAFDQDPDLDDINTLYVAQTGGTVVLKGQVPSQQILNQMVSVARSVEGATGVQTDQVTIG
;
A
#
# COMPACT_ATOMS: atom_id res chain seq x y z
N MET A 1 -8.44 -14.09 7.50
CA MET A 1 -8.26 -12.81 8.24
C MET A 1 -7.70 -11.82 7.24
N GLY A 2 -8.28 -10.63 7.11
CA GLY A 2 -7.83 -9.68 6.08
C GLY A 2 -6.37 -9.24 6.23
N TRP A 3 -5.73 -8.95 5.10
CA TRP A 3 -4.38 -8.43 4.93
C TRP A 3 -4.10 -7.22 5.81
N LEU A 4 -5.00 -6.22 5.84
CA LEU A 4 -4.81 -5.04 6.70
C LEU A 4 -4.74 -5.42 8.19
N LYS A 5 -5.64 -6.31 8.63
CA LYS A 5 -5.70 -6.81 10.01
C LYS A 5 -4.44 -7.59 10.35
N ARG A 6 -4.00 -8.45 9.42
CA ARG A 6 -2.86 -9.35 9.61
C ARG A 6 -1.51 -8.62 9.60
N LEU A 7 -1.30 -7.72 8.63
CA LEU A 7 -0.02 -7.05 8.44
C LEU A 7 0.15 -5.82 9.33
N PHE A 8 -0.94 -5.11 9.61
CA PHE A 8 -0.87 -3.83 10.32
C PHE A 8 -1.67 -3.81 11.63
N GLY A 9 -2.36 -4.90 11.98
CA GLY A 9 -3.20 -4.94 13.18
C GLY A 9 -4.48 -4.09 13.08
N MET A 10 -4.75 -3.48 11.92
CA MET A 10 -5.82 -2.51 11.72
C MET A 10 -7.02 -3.13 11.01
N GLU A 11 -8.22 -2.74 11.40
CA GLU A 11 -9.42 -3.07 10.63
C GLU A 11 -9.53 -2.17 9.40
N LYS A 12 -10.21 -2.64 8.35
CA LYS A 12 -10.48 -1.86 7.14
C LYS A 12 -11.41 -0.70 7.49
N PRO A 13 -10.97 0.58 7.41
CA PRO A 13 -11.88 1.69 7.66
C PRO A 13 -12.96 1.75 6.58
N GLN A 14 -14.14 2.27 6.93
CA GLN A 14 -15.29 2.34 6.02
C GLN A 14 -14.98 3.14 4.74
N ASN A 15 -14.07 4.12 4.84
CA ASN A 15 -13.68 5.01 3.76
C ASN A 15 -12.30 4.65 3.17
N ALA A 16 -11.82 3.40 3.34
CA ALA A 16 -10.52 2.99 2.83
C ALA A 16 -10.51 2.89 1.30
N GLN A 17 -9.54 3.53 0.65
CA GLN A 17 -9.40 3.51 -0.81
C GLN A 17 -8.00 3.05 -1.22
N THR A 18 -7.91 2.27 -2.31
CA THR A 18 -6.64 1.81 -2.89
C THR A 18 -5.97 2.86 -3.76
N ASN A 19 -6.73 3.82 -4.29
CA ASN A 19 -6.25 5.01 -4.97
C ASN A 19 -6.81 6.24 -4.28
N ALA A 20 -6.46 6.41 -3.00
CA ALA A 20 -6.79 7.62 -2.27
C ALA A 20 -6.07 8.81 -2.92
N VAL A 21 -6.82 9.88 -3.17
CA VAL A 21 -6.24 11.15 -3.62
C VAL A 21 -5.62 11.83 -2.39
N PRO A 22 -4.44 12.45 -2.50
CA PRO A 22 -3.89 13.23 -1.39
C PRO A 22 -4.92 14.27 -0.93
N ALA A 23 -5.33 14.19 0.34
CA ALA A 23 -6.17 15.22 0.91
C ALA A 23 -5.34 16.51 1.00
N PRO A 24 -5.91 17.69 0.68
CA PRO A 24 -5.22 18.94 0.95
C PRO A 24 -4.95 19.00 2.46
N THR A 25 -3.68 18.98 2.85
CA THR A 25 -3.28 19.14 4.25
C THR A 25 -3.84 20.48 4.73
N ALA A 26 -4.81 20.45 5.65
CA ALA A 26 -5.21 21.64 6.37
C ALA A 26 -3.94 22.22 7.03
N GLN A 27 -3.63 23.47 6.66
CA GLN A 27 -2.45 24.20 7.06
C GLN A 27 -2.25 24.11 8.58
N ALA A 28 -1.17 23.46 9.02
CA ALA A 28 -0.62 23.71 10.36
C ALA A 28 -0.04 25.14 10.38
N PRO A 29 -0.16 25.91 11.49
CA PRO A 29 0.37 27.26 11.54
C PRO A 29 1.89 27.27 11.33
N ALA A 30 2.34 28.23 10.54
CA ALA A 30 3.70 28.39 10.04
C ALA A 30 4.80 28.33 11.12
N SER A 31 5.92 27.69 10.78
CA SER A 31 7.24 28.00 11.33
C SER A 31 8.20 28.23 10.16
N THR A 32 8.30 29.51 9.79
CA THR A 32 9.43 30.22 9.14
C THR A 32 10.47 29.41 8.36
N GLY A 33 10.44 29.52 7.02
CA GLY A 33 11.62 29.31 6.18
C GLY A 33 11.34 28.83 4.74
N THR A 34 11.07 29.78 3.84
CA THR A 34 11.38 29.73 2.39
C THR A 34 11.10 28.44 1.59
N ALA A 35 9.91 28.33 0.99
CA ALA A 35 9.70 28.06 -0.44
C ALA A 35 8.21 27.74 -0.71
N SER A 36 7.68 28.32 -1.78
CA SER A 36 6.35 28.03 -2.29
C SER A 36 6.31 26.63 -2.92
N SER A 37 5.56 25.72 -2.32
CA SER A 37 4.97 24.57 -2.99
C SER A 37 3.78 24.11 -2.17
N SER A 38 2.61 23.94 -2.79
CA SER A 38 1.59 23.07 -2.21
C SER A 38 2.27 21.73 -1.97
N GLU A 39 2.61 21.40 -0.73
CA GLU A 39 3.37 20.20 -0.38
C GLU A 39 2.43 19.00 -0.50
N THR A 40 2.16 18.61 -1.75
CA THR A 40 1.35 17.46 -2.08
C THR A 40 2.03 16.22 -1.51
N ILE A 41 1.31 15.51 -0.65
CA ILE A 41 1.77 14.24 -0.07
C ILE A 41 2.22 13.34 -1.23
N PRO A 42 3.46 12.80 -1.21
CA PRO A 42 3.91 11.87 -2.24
C PRO A 42 2.92 10.70 -2.36
N PRO A 43 2.60 10.23 -3.57
CA PRO A 43 1.54 9.24 -3.77
C PRO A 43 1.79 7.94 -2.98
N GLU A 44 3.04 7.52 -2.79
CA GLU A 44 3.42 6.37 -1.98
C GLU A 44 3.23 6.59 -0.45
N ARG A 45 3.10 7.84 -0.02
CA ARG A 45 2.88 8.27 1.35
C ARG A 45 1.44 8.66 1.64
N VAL A 46 0.56 8.63 0.65
CA VAL A 46 -0.88 8.81 0.92
C VAL A 46 -1.35 7.60 1.74
N GLY A 47 -2.26 7.77 2.69
CA GLY A 47 -2.82 6.71 3.51
C GLY A 47 -4.01 6.03 2.85
N LEU A 48 -4.84 5.37 3.65
CA LEU A 48 -6.08 4.74 3.18
C LEU A 48 -7.21 5.75 2.99
N THR A 49 -7.15 6.89 3.69
CA THR A 49 -8.19 7.93 3.65
C THR A 49 -7.70 9.26 3.07
N GLY A 50 -6.51 9.26 2.45
CA GLY A 50 -5.90 10.47 1.90
C GLY A 50 -4.94 11.19 2.85
N GLU A 51 -4.78 10.67 4.08
CA GLU A 51 -3.83 11.22 5.07
C GLU A 51 -2.36 10.97 4.70
N TYR A 52 -1.42 11.61 5.40
CA TYR A 52 -0.02 11.22 5.29
C TYR A 52 0.24 9.96 6.14
N ASP A 53 0.82 8.93 5.52
CA ASP A 53 1.18 7.67 6.16
C ASP A 53 2.52 7.15 5.65
N GLN A 54 3.45 6.91 6.57
CA GLN A 54 4.77 6.34 6.26
C GLN A 54 4.69 4.96 5.61
N SER A 55 3.61 4.21 5.82
CA SER A 55 3.30 2.88 5.27
C SER A 55 2.10 2.92 4.33
N GLY A 56 1.80 4.10 3.78
CA GLY A 56 0.59 4.39 3.01
C GLY A 56 0.33 3.47 1.84
N LEU A 57 1.29 3.38 0.90
CA LEU A 57 1.20 2.47 -0.25
C LEU A 57 1.06 1.00 0.19
N ALA A 58 1.83 0.51 1.16
CA ALA A 58 1.75 -0.86 1.65
C ALA A 58 0.37 -1.19 2.24
N LYS A 59 -0.23 -0.24 2.98
CA LYS A 59 -1.59 -0.37 3.50
C LYS A 59 -2.63 -0.42 2.38
N ARG A 60 -2.48 0.43 1.34
CA ARG A 60 -3.37 0.40 0.16
C ARG A 60 -3.22 -0.87 -0.67
N VAL A 61 -2.01 -1.42 -0.78
CA VAL A 61 -1.78 -2.72 -1.44
C VAL A 61 -2.41 -3.86 -0.64
N ALA A 62 -2.23 -3.88 0.69
CA ALA A 62 -2.90 -4.84 1.56
C ALA A 62 -4.44 -4.75 1.42
N LEU A 63 -4.97 -3.54 1.36
CA LEU A 63 -6.38 -3.28 1.11
C LEU A 63 -6.85 -3.76 -0.28
N ALA A 64 -6.00 -3.67 -1.30
CA ALA A 64 -6.29 -4.14 -2.65
C ALA A 64 -6.32 -5.67 -2.69
N PHE A 65 -5.39 -6.34 -2.00
CA PHE A 65 -5.41 -7.80 -1.84
C PHE A 65 -6.64 -8.26 -1.03
N ASP A 66 -7.07 -7.51 -0.03
CA ASP A 66 -8.32 -7.76 0.70
C ASP A 66 -9.60 -7.64 -0.17
N GLN A 67 -9.51 -6.99 -1.32
CA GLN A 67 -10.65 -6.83 -2.25
C GLN A 67 -10.63 -7.85 -3.39
N ASP A 68 -9.53 -8.59 -3.53
CA ASP A 68 -9.39 -9.63 -4.54
C ASP A 68 -9.65 -10.99 -3.87
N PRO A 69 -10.79 -11.65 -4.18
CA PRO A 69 -11.16 -12.92 -3.56
C PRO A 69 -10.22 -14.08 -3.92
N ASP A 70 -9.34 -13.92 -4.91
CA ASP A 70 -8.34 -14.94 -5.24
C ASP A 70 -7.08 -14.79 -4.36
N LEU A 71 -6.95 -13.67 -3.63
CA LEU A 71 -5.75 -13.30 -2.85
C LEU A 71 -5.99 -13.19 -1.34
N ASP A 72 -7.24 -13.17 -0.89
CA ASP A 72 -7.61 -12.95 0.52
C ASP A 72 -7.22 -14.13 1.44
N ASP A 73 -7.14 -15.35 0.89
CA ASP A 73 -6.74 -16.56 1.59
C ASP A 73 -5.21 -16.77 1.70
N ILE A 74 -4.40 -15.89 1.11
CA ILE A 74 -2.94 -16.03 1.14
C ILE A 74 -2.35 -15.50 2.46
N ASN A 75 -2.17 -16.43 3.41
CA ASN A 75 -1.69 -16.15 4.76
C ASN A 75 -0.17 -16.28 4.94
N THR A 76 0.57 -16.61 3.87
CA THR A 76 2.00 -16.92 3.89
C THR A 76 2.88 -15.83 3.28
N LEU A 77 2.27 -14.78 2.71
CA LEU A 77 2.97 -13.65 2.11
C LEU A 77 2.76 -12.37 2.94
N TYR A 78 3.77 -11.52 2.98
CA TYR A 78 3.81 -10.22 3.65
C TYR A 78 4.06 -9.12 2.63
N VAL A 79 3.45 -7.95 2.88
CA VAL A 79 3.65 -6.74 2.09
C VAL A 79 4.46 -5.74 2.90
N ALA A 80 5.55 -5.27 2.31
CA ALA A 80 6.34 -4.15 2.80
C ALA A 80 6.46 -3.09 1.71
N GLN A 81 6.97 -1.91 2.07
CA GLN A 81 7.31 -0.88 1.10
C GLN A 81 8.67 -0.27 1.36
N THR A 82 9.27 0.26 0.31
CA THR A 82 10.51 1.04 0.35
C THR A 82 10.37 2.17 -0.67
N GLY A 83 9.98 3.36 -0.19
CA GLY A 83 9.54 4.44 -1.08
C GLY A 83 8.32 4.01 -1.90
N GLY A 84 8.34 4.29 -3.20
CA GLY A 84 7.30 3.84 -4.15
C GLY A 84 7.40 2.36 -4.55
N THR A 85 8.35 1.59 -4.00
CA THR A 85 8.51 0.17 -4.33
C THR A 85 7.82 -0.72 -3.30
N VAL A 86 6.93 -1.57 -3.78
CA VAL A 86 6.28 -2.61 -2.97
C VAL A 86 7.20 -3.82 -2.89
N VAL A 87 7.45 -4.35 -1.70
CA VAL A 87 8.27 -5.54 -1.49
C VAL A 87 7.39 -6.66 -0.98
N LEU A 88 7.18 -7.68 -1.81
CA LEU A 88 6.47 -8.90 -1.46
C LEU A 88 7.46 -9.91 -0.87
N LYS A 89 7.11 -10.52 0.26
CA LYS A 89 7.98 -11.45 0.99
C LYS A 89 7.20 -12.67 1.49
N GLY A 90 7.81 -13.84 1.52
CA GLY A 90 7.19 -15.06 2.06
C GLY A 90 6.88 -16.05 0.95
N GLN A 91 5.72 -16.71 1.01
CA GLN A 91 5.39 -17.81 0.11
C GLN A 91 4.03 -17.62 -0.56
N VAL A 92 3.93 -18.06 -1.82
CA VAL A 92 2.69 -18.09 -2.61
C VAL A 92 2.49 -19.48 -3.22
N PRO A 93 1.23 -19.91 -3.43
CA PRO A 93 0.93 -21.28 -3.87
C PRO A 93 1.28 -21.54 -5.34
N SER A 94 1.38 -20.49 -6.18
CA SER A 94 1.72 -20.63 -7.59
C SER A 94 2.27 -19.34 -8.19
N GLN A 95 2.96 -19.46 -9.32
CA GLN A 95 3.40 -18.31 -10.13
C GLN A 95 2.21 -17.48 -10.62
N GLN A 96 1.05 -18.10 -10.88
CA GLN A 96 -0.15 -17.37 -11.30
C GLN A 96 -0.62 -16.40 -10.21
N ILE A 97 -0.67 -16.87 -8.95
CA ILE A 97 -1.03 -16.03 -7.81
C ILE A 97 0.01 -14.93 -7.61
N LEU A 98 1.31 -15.22 -7.76
CA LEU A 98 2.34 -14.19 -7.70
C LEU A 98 2.14 -13.10 -8.76
N ASN A 99 1.85 -13.49 -9.99
CA ASN A 99 1.62 -12.54 -11.09
C ASN A 99 0.38 -11.69 -10.84
N GLN A 100 -0.69 -12.28 -10.31
CA GLN A 100 -1.90 -11.57 -9.92
C GLN A 100 -1.60 -10.54 -8.82
N MET A 101 -0.91 -10.94 -7.76
CA MET A 101 -0.48 -10.05 -6.67
C MET A 101 0.37 -8.89 -7.17
N VAL A 102 1.32 -9.16 -8.08
CA VAL A 102 2.14 -8.12 -8.70
C VAL A 102 1.27 -7.15 -9.52
N SER A 103 0.32 -7.66 -10.29
CA SER A 103 -0.59 -6.85 -11.10
C SER A 103 -1.46 -5.93 -10.23
N VAL A 104 -2.05 -6.48 -9.16
CA VAL A 104 -2.85 -5.71 -8.20
C VAL A 104 -1.99 -4.67 -7.49
N ALA A 105 -0.80 -5.03 -7.01
CA ALA A 105 0.11 -4.08 -6.34
C ALA A 105 0.55 -2.94 -7.27
N ARG A 106 0.76 -3.20 -8.56
CA ARG A 106 1.10 -2.17 -9.57
C ARG A 106 -0.06 -1.25 -9.92
N SER A 107 -1.30 -1.70 -9.72
CA SER A 107 -2.49 -0.89 -10.01
C SER A 107 -2.79 0.14 -8.92
N VAL A 108 -2.11 0.03 -7.76
CA VAL A 108 -2.24 0.96 -6.64
C VAL A 108 -1.48 2.25 -6.95
N GLU A 109 -2.14 3.40 -6.75
CA GLU A 109 -1.54 4.71 -6.95
C GLU A 109 -0.22 4.86 -6.17
N GLY A 110 0.84 5.38 -6.79
CA GLY A 110 2.14 5.57 -6.13
C GLY A 110 3.06 4.34 -6.12
N ALA A 111 2.61 3.18 -6.63
CA ALA A 111 3.48 2.04 -6.87
C ALA A 111 4.37 2.30 -8.11
N THR A 112 5.66 2.53 -7.91
CA THR A 112 6.65 2.68 -8.99
C THR A 112 7.32 1.36 -9.34
N GLY A 113 7.21 0.35 -8.47
CA GLY A 113 7.82 -0.97 -8.67
C GLY A 113 7.28 -2.00 -7.69
N VAL A 114 7.46 -3.28 -8.04
CA VAL A 114 7.16 -4.42 -7.16
C VAL A 114 8.35 -5.36 -7.17
N GLN A 115 8.88 -5.66 -6.00
CA GLN A 115 9.96 -6.62 -5.80
C GLN A 115 9.41 -7.93 -5.25
N THR A 116 9.81 -9.03 -5.88
CA THR A 116 9.39 -10.39 -5.52
C THR A 116 10.58 -11.30 -5.20
N ASP A 117 11.80 -10.76 -5.07
CA ASP A 117 13.03 -11.53 -4.84
C ASP A 117 13.00 -12.32 -3.50
N GLN A 118 12.13 -11.91 -2.58
CA GLN A 118 11.92 -12.55 -1.28
C GLN A 118 10.66 -13.43 -1.25
N VAL A 119 10.10 -13.76 -2.41
CA VAL A 119 8.96 -14.66 -2.54
C VAL A 119 9.40 -16.02 -3.06
N THR A 120 8.97 -17.07 -2.37
CA THR A 120 9.09 -18.46 -2.82
C THR A 120 7.74 -19.00 -3.29
N ILE A 121 7.77 -19.89 -4.26
CA ILE A 121 6.57 -20.57 -4.77
C ILE A 121 6.58 -21.99 -4.24
N GLY A 122 5.49 -22.41 -3.59
CA GLY A 122 5.34 -23.78 -3.08
C GLY A 122 4.12 -23.98 -2.22
#